data_AF-A0A936N7B0-F1
#
_entry.id   AF-A0A936N7B0-F1
#
_cell.length_a   1.000
_cell.length_b   1.000
_cell.length_c   1.000
_cell.angle_alpha   90.00
_cell.angle_beta   90.00
_cell.angle_gamma   90.00
#
_symmetry.space_group_name_H-M   'P 1'
#
loop_
_entity.id
_entity.type
_entity.pdbx_description
1 polymer ?
#
loop_
_entity_poly.entity_id
_entity_poly.type
_entity_poly.pdbx_seq_one_letter_code
_entity_poly.pdbx_strand_id
1 'polypeptide(L)' 'MKLIKIKIQVLLMVSFFIITSCKKEYNCVCSTPLKETSTSIKETKKKAKEKCKEIESELKNTDVSFQCVIQ' A
#
# COMPACT_ATOMS: atom_id res chain seq x y z
N MET A 1 33.77 23.34 8.53
CA MET A 1 32.80 22.52 9.30
C MET A 1 31.34 22.68 8.85
N LYS A 2 30.83 23.88 8.50
CA LYS A 2 29.45 24.10 8.02
C LYS A 2 29.08 23.32 6.73
N LEU A 3 29.98 23.27 5.74
CA LEU A 3 29.76 22.57 4.46
C LEU A 3 29.59 21.05 4.61
N ILE A 4 30.29 20.43 5.57
CA ILE A 4 30.22 18.99 5.84
C ILE A 4 28.85 18.63 6.42
N LYS A 5 28.32 19.45 7.34
CA LYS A 5 26.98 19.25 7.92
C LYS A 5 25.88 19.36 6.86
N ILE A 6 26.00 20.30 5.92
CA ILE A 6 25.04 20.47 4.81
C ILE A 6 25.06 19.26 3.89
N LYS A 7 26.26 18.75 3.51
CA LYS A 7 26.36 17.54 2.68
C LYS A 7 25.74 16.31 3.34
N ILE A 8 25.95 16.13 4.65
CA ILE A 8 25.34 15.03 5.42
C ILE A 8 23.82 15.17 5.49
N GLN A 9 23.32 16.38 5.73
CA GLN A 9 21.88 16.65 5.81
C GLN A 9 21.17 16.41 4.47
N VAL A 10 21.78 16.82 3.36
CA VAL A 10 21.26 16.55 2.01
C VAL A 10 21.25 15.05 1.70
N LEU A 11 22.32 14.33 2.06
CA LEU A 11 22.41 12.88 1.85
C LEU A 11 21.32 12.12 2.61
N LEU A 12 21.07 12.51 3.87
CA LEU A 12 20.01 11.93 4.70
C LEU A 12 18.61 12.19 4.11
N MET A 13 18.32 13.42 3.69
CA MET A 13 17.03 13.78 3.06
C MET A 13 16.76 12.96 1.79
N VAL A 14 17.75 12.79 0.92
CA VAL A 14 17.61 12.01 -0.33
C VAL A 14 17.35 10.54 -0.01
N SER A 15 18.09 9.96 0.95
CA SER A 15 17.87 8.56 1.35
C SER A 15 16.48 8.33 1.96
N PHE A 16 15.94 9.29 2.72
CA PHE A 16 14.60 9.20 3.30
C PHE A 16 13.49 9.28 2.23
N PHE A 17 13.70 10.08 1.18
CA PHE A 17 12.76 10.26 0.07
C PHE A 17 12.63 9.01 -0.81
N ILE A 18 13.72 8.25 -0.95
CA ILE A 18 13.73 7.00 -1.71
C ILE A 18 12.91 5.93 -0.96
N ILE A 19 13.02 5.86 0.37
CA ILE A 19 12.31 4.87 1.20
C ILE A 19 10.79 5.11 1.18
N THR A 20 10.35 6.37 1.21
CA THR A 20 8.92 6.71 1.19
C THR A 20 8.26 6.53 -0.18
N SER A 21 9.04 6.53 -1.26
CA SER A 21 8.53 6.43 -2.65
C SER A 21 8.56 5.00 -3.21
N CYS A 22 9.02 4.00 -2.45
CA CYS A 22 8.98 2.60 -2.88
C CYS A 22 7.54 2.10 -3.01
N LYS A 23 6.99 2.15 -4.22
CA LYS A 23 5.78 1.41 -4.59
C LYS A 23 6.14 -0.07 -4.69
N LYS A 24 5.38 -0.90 -3.99
CA LYS A 24 5.46 -2.35 -4.09
C LYS A 24 4.15 -2.88 -4.64
N GLU A 25 4.21 -4.03 -5.27
CA GLU A 25 3.02 -4.75 -5.68
C GLU A 25 2.47 -5.48 -4.45
N TYR A 26 1.20 -5.21 -4.13
CA TYR A 26 0.46 -5.84 -3.05
C TYR A 26 -0.75 -6.54 -3.65
N ASN A 27 -1.06 -7.75 -3.22
CA ASN A 27 -2.29 -8.42 -3.64
C ASN A 27 -3.37 -8.20 -2.59
N CYS A 28 -4.46 -7.55 -2.98
CA CYS A 28 -5.67 -7.50 -2.19
C CYS A 28 -6.51 -8.73 -2.51
N VAL A 29 -6.59 -9.67 -1.57
CA VAL A 29 -7.38 -10.89 -1.72
C VAL A 29 -8.66 -10.71 -0.94
N CYS A 30 -9.79 -10.72 -1.64
CA CYS A 30 -11.14 -10.64 -1.09
C CYS A 30 -11.80 -12.01 -1.20
N SER A 31 -12.04 -12.65 -0.06
CA SER A 31 -12.65 -13.98 -0.01
C SER A 31 -14.08 -13.91 0.52
N THR A 32 -14.94 -14.74 -0.06
CA THR A 32 -16.27 -15.09 0.43
C THR A 32 -16.33 -16.60 0.66
N PRO A 33 -17.35 -17.12 1.36
CA PRO A 33 -17.50 -18.56 1.56
C PRO A 33 -17.57 -19.38 0.24
N LEU A 34 -17.87 -18.73 -0.89
CA LEU A 34 -18.11 -19.38 -2.18
C LEU A 34 -17.09 -19.02 -3.26
N LYS A 35 -16.36 -17.91 -3.11
CA LYS A 35 -15.48 -17.39 -4.16
C LYS A 35 -14.39 -16.49 -3.58
N GLU A 36 -13.19 -16.64 -4.10
CA GLU A 36 -12.06 -15.75 -3.84
C GLU A 36 -11.80 -14.87 -5.08
N THR A 37 -11.55 -13.59 -4.85
CA THR A 37 -11.16 -12.63 -5.88
C THR A 37 -9.88 -11.93 -5.44
N SER A 38 -8.87 -11.89 -6.29
CA SER A 38 -7.61 -11.20 -6.01
C SER A 38 -7.38 -10.06 -6.99
N THR A 39 -6.99 -8.90 -6.47
CA THR A 39 -6.64 -7.71 -7.27
C THR A 39 -5.23 -7.24 -6.90
N SER A 40 -4.34 -7.14 -7.89
CA SER A 40 -3.00 -6.58 -7.71
C SER A 40 -3.05 -5.05 -7.61
N ILE A 41 -2.36 -4.49 -6.61
CA ILE A 41 -2.28 -3.06 -6.32
C ILE A 41 -0.80 -2.67 -6.20
N LYS A 42 -0.30 -1.94 -7.21
CA LYS A 42 1.07 -1.42 -7.20
C LYS A 42 1.14 -0.01 -6.61
N GLU A 43 1.29 0.07 -5.29
CA GLU A 43 1.34 1.35 -4.57
C GLU A 43 2.23 1.27 -3.32
N THR A 44 2.32 2.36 -2.55
CA THR A 44 2.91 2.29 -1.19
C THR A 44 2.03 1.43 -0.28
N LYS A 45 2.59 0.82 0.78
CA LYS A 45 1.84 -0.06 1.71
C LYS A 45 0.57 0.60 2.27
N LYS A 46 0.66 1.90 2.58
CA LYS A 46 -0.45 2.68 3.12
C LYS A 46 -1.56 2.85 2.07
N LYS A 47 -1.21 3.28 0.86
CA LYS A 47 -2.16 3.45 -0.25
C LYS A 47 -2.75 2.13 -0.72
N ALA A 48 -1.96 1.06 -0.72
CA ALA A 48 -2.45 -0.27 -1.02
C ALA A 48 -3.54 -0.70 -0.03
N LYS A 49 -3.31 -0.49 1.29
CA LYS A 49 -4.31 -0.76 2.35
C LYS A 49 -5.59 0.05 2.17
N GLU A 50 -5.46 1.34 1.84
CA GLU A 50 -6.62 2.19 1.57
C GLU A 50 -7.43 1.66 0.39
N LYS A 51 -6.76 1.37 -0.74
CA LYS A 51 -7.42 0.78 -1.92
C LYS A 51 -8.07 -0.57 -1.65
N CYS A 52 -7.42 -1.44 -0.89
CA CYS A 52 -7.98 -2.75 -0.56
C CYS A 52 -9.24 -2.65 0.32
N LYS A 53 -9.29 -1.67 1.24
CA LYS A 53 -10.50 -1.36 2.02
C LYS A 53 -11.61 -0.72 1.17
N GLU A 54 -11.24 0.09 0.19
CA GLU A 54 -12.19 0.67 -0.77
C GLU A 54 -12.88 -0.45 -1.56
N ILE A 55 -12.09 -1.38 -2.11
CA ILE A 55 -12.58 -2.61 -2.77
C ILE A 55 -13.48 -3.42 -1.83
N GLU A 56 -13.07 -3.62 -0.57
CA GLU A 56 -13.89 -4.31 0.43
C GLU A 56 -15.23 -3.59 0.68
N SER A 57 -15.23 -2.27 0.70
CA SER A 57 -16.44 -1.45 0.92
C SER A 57 -17.38 -1.48 -0.29
N GLU A 58 -16.83 -1.45 -1.51
CA GLU A 58 -17.61 -1.64 -2.74
C GLU A 58 -18.25 -3.04 -2.77
N LEU A 59 -17.49 -4.07 -2.38
CA LEU A 59 -17.98 -5.44 -2.31
C LEU A 59 -19.00 -5.66 -1.19
N LYS A 60 -18.91 -4.96 -0.06
CA LYS A 60 -19.92 -5.01 1.02
C LYS A 60 -21.28 -4.43 0.63
N ASN A 61 -21.36 -3.64 -0.45
CA ASN A 61 -22.65 -3.21 -1.00
C ASN A 61 -23.37 -4.33 -1.78
N THR A 62 -22.70 -5.47 -2.01
CA THR A 62 -23.38 -6.70 -2.42
C THR A 62 -23.74 -7.51 -1.17
N ASP A 63 -24.87 -8.22 -1.17
CA ASP A 63 -25.43 -9.01 -0.04
C ASP A 63 -24.53 -10.17 0.47
N VAL A 64 -23.25 -10.16 0.13
CA VAL A 64 -22.26 -11.17 0.50
C VAL A 64 -21.18 -10.49 1.37
N SER A 65 -20.90 -11.07 2.54
CA SER A 65 -19.82 -10.57 3.39
C SER A 65 -18.46 -10.96 2.81
N PHE A 66 -17.75 -9.99 2.22
CA PHE A 66 -16.37 -10.15 1.76
C PHE A 66 -15.40 -9.75 2.89
N GLN A 67 -14.36 -10.58 3.12
CA GLN A 67 -13.20 -10.20 3.91
C GLN A 67 -12.00 -10.01 2.98
N CYS A 68 -11.42 -8.81 3.00
CA CYS A 68 -10.28 -8.47 2.15
C CYS A 68 -8.99 -8.32 2.98
N VAL A 69 -7.90 -8.95 2.53
CA VAL A 69 -6.59 -8.91 3.20
C VAL A 69 -5.51 -8.57 2.17
N ILE A 70 -4.54 -7.74 2.58
CA ILE A 70 -3.33 -7.50 1.78
C ILE A 70 -2.29 -8.56 2.06
N GLN A 71 -1.84 -9.23 1.00
CA GLN A 71 -0.64 -10.04 0.94
C GLN A 71 0.50 -9.26 0.27
#